data_AF-A0A7K8XKJ1-F1
#
_entry.id   AF-A0A7K8XKJ1-F1
#
_cell.length_a   1.000
_cell.length_b   1.000
_cell.length_c   1.000
_cell.angle_alpha   90.00
_cell.angle_beta   90.00
_cell.angle_gamma   90.00
#
_symmetry.space_group_name_H-M   'P 1'
#
loop_
_entity.id
_entity.type
_entity.pdbx_description
1 polymer ?
#
loop_
_entity_poly.entity_id
_entity_poly.type
_entity_poly.pdbx_seq_one_letter_code
_entity_poly.pdbx_strand_id
1 'polypeptide(L)'
;VHTGQKPFSCTICEKSFIRKFDLIKHSRTHTGEQPEKTYVCPDCSRRFLHKSSLTQHRRVHTGEKPVFTCPCCAKKFSSRSTLNRH
;
A
#
# COMPACT_ATOMS: atom_id res chain seq x y z
N VAL A 1 -12.35 -2.39 22.04
CA VAL A 1 -10.96 -2.66 22.51
C VAL A 1 -10.09 -2.92 21.30
N HIS A 2 -9.27 -1.95 20.90
CA HIS A 2 -8.22 -2.15 19.91
C HIS A 2 -6.95 -2.41 20.72
N THR A 3 -6.68 -3.68 21.05
CA THR A 3 -5.39 -4.05 21.65
C THR A 3 -4.33 -3.73 20.61
N GLY A 4 -3.71 -2.56 20.72
CA GLY A 4 -2.65 -2.08 19.83
C GLY A 4 -1.37 -2.89 19.95
N GLN A 5 -1.48 -4.21 20.13
CA GLN A 5 -0.37 -5.13 20.17
C GLN A 5 0.30 -5.10 18.80
N LYS A 6 1.57 -4.74 18.84
CA LYS A 6 2.46 -4.69 17.69
C LYS A 6 3.46 -5.83 17.86
N PRO A 7 3.10 -7.07 17.50
CA PRO A 7 3.90 -8.25 17.81
C PRO A 7 5.24 -8.30 17.05
N PHE A 8 5.41 -7.43 16.05
CA PHE A 8 6.61 -7.40 15.22
C PHE A 8 7.46 -6.18 15.55
N SER A 9 8.50 -6.36 16.36
CA SER A 9 9.44 -5.31 16.75
C SER A 9 10.72 -5.32 15.89
N CYS A 10 11.24 -4.13 15.61
CA CYS A 10 12.52 -3.95 14.97
C CYS A 10 13.63 -4.11 16.00
N THR A 11 14.58 -5.00 15.74
CA THR A 11 15.74 -5.22 16.60
C THR A 11 16.79 -4.10 16.53
N ILE A 12 16.68 -3.20 15.54
CA ILE A 12 17.67 -2.13 15.31
C ILE A 12 17.25 -0.81 15.98
N CYS A 13 15.96 -0.47 15.99
CA CYS A 13 15.48 0.78 16.59
C CYS A 13 14.19 0.64 17.39
N GLU A 14 13.86 -0.59 17.82
CA GLU A 14 12.77 -0.95 18.72
C GLU A 14 11.35 -0.57 18.26
N LYS A 15 11.21 -0.03 17.04
CA LYS A 15 9.92 0.28 16.44
C LYS A 15 9.11 -0.98 16.25
N SER A 16 7.89 -0.97 16.77
CA SER A 16 6.96 -2.10 16.68
C SER A 16 5.89 -1.85 15.63
N PHE A 17 5.49 -2.94 14.96
CA PHE A 17 4.54 -2.97 13.85
C PHE A 17 3.46 -4.04 14.08
N ILE A 18 2.26 -3.79 13.56
CA ILE A 18 1.12 -4.72 13.64
C ILE A 18 1.30 -5.88 12.66
N ARG A 19 1.90 -5.62 11.50
CA ARG A 19 2.10 -6.62 10.44
C ARG A 19 3.59 -6.91 10.24
N LYS A 20 3.93 -8.18 10.07
CA LYS A 20 5.30 -8.63 9.76
C LYS A 20 5.89 -7.93 8.54
N PHE A 21 5.05 -7.70 7.53
CA PHE A 21 5.45 -6.99 6.31
C PHE A 21 5.93 -5.56 6.59
N ASP A 22 5.25 -4.83 7.48
CA ASP A 22 5.62 -3.45 7.79
C ASP A 22 6.97 -3.41 8.53
N LEU A 23 7.23 -4.40 9.40
CA LEU A 23 8.54 -4.59 10.02
C LEU A 23 9.62 -4.88 8.97
N ILE A 24 9.39 -5.77 8.01
CA ILE A 24 10.37 -6.09 6.95
C ILE A 24 10.65 -4.87 6.07
N LYS A 25 9.61 -4.10 5.72
CA LYS A 25 9.80 -2.85 4.97
C LYS A 25 10.64 -1.85 5.76
N HIS A 26 10.41 -1.78 7.07
CA HIS A 26 11.15 -0.90 7.95
C HIS A 26 12.59 -1.37 8.17
N SER A 27 12.86 -2.67 8.37
CA SER A 27 14.21 -3.17 8.57
C SER A 27 15.13 -2.86 7.38
N ARG A 28 14.57 -2.81 6.16
CA ARG A 28 15.28 -2.40 4.94
C ARG A 28 15.73 -0.94 4.94
N THR A 29 15.15 -0.07 5.75
CA THR A 29 15.66 1.31 5.90
C THR A 29 16.98 1.34 6.65
N HIS A 30 17.29 0.30 7.41
CA HIS A 30 18.56 0.18 8.14
C HIS A 30 19.63 -0.52 7.31
N THR A 31 19.27 -1.57 6.56
CA THR A 31 20.24 -2.34 5.75
C THR A 31 20.47 -1.78 4.36
N GLY A 32 19.61 -0.88 3.87
CA GLY A 32 19.67 -0.38 2.49
C GLY A 32 19.30 -1.43 1.43
N GLU A 33 18.97 -2.65 1.82
CA GLU A 33 18.54 -3.70 0.89
C GLU A 33 17.18 -3.37 0.28
N GLN A 34 17.21 -2.99 -0.98
CA GLN A 34 16.01 -2.98 -1.82
C GLN A 34 15.61 -4.43 -2.09
N PRO A 35 14.33 -4.82 -1.97
CA PRO A 35 13.95 -6.21 -2.20
C PRO A 35 14.31 -6.63 -3.62
N GLU A 36 14.82 -7.85 -3.78
CA GLU A 36 15.14 -8.44 -5.09
C GLU A 36 13.97 -8.37 -6.08
N LYS A 37 12.73 -8.41 -5.58
CA LYS A 37 11.51 -8.16 -6.35
C LYS A 37 11.01 -6.74 -6.14
N THR A 38 11.53 -5.81 -6.93
CA THR A 38 10.88 -4.52 -7.18
C THR A 38 10.07 -4.57 -8.47
N TYR A 39 8.85 -4.07 -8.41
CA TYR A 39 8.02 -3.81 -9.59
C TYR A 39 8.34 -2.43 -10.13
N VAL A 40 8.78 -2.35 -11.38
CA VAL A 40 9.16 -1.08 -12.02
C VAL A 40 7.99 -0.56 -12.83
N CYS A 41 7.71 0.74 -12.72
CA CYS A 41 6.76 1.41 -13.60
C CYS A 41 7.38 1.57 -14.99
N PRO A 42 6.76 1.03 -16.06
CA PRO A 42 7.29 1.18 -17.41
C PRO A 42 7.26 2.64 -17.89
N ASP A 43 6.36 3.45 -17.34
CA ASP A 43 6.10 4.83 -17.78
C ASP A 43 7.04 5.87 -17.15
N CYS A 44 7.67 5.57 -16.00
CA CYS A 44 8.55 6.52 -15.29
C CYS A 44 9.69 5.88 -14.48
N SER A 45 9.96 4.59 -14.67
CA SER A 45 11.03 3.83 -14.00
C SER A 45 10.97 3.82 -12.47
N ARG A 46 9.86 4.26 -11.86
CA ARG A 46 9.68 4.27 -10.41
C ARG A 46 9.51 2.85 -9.88
N ARG A 47 10.21 2.54 -8.77
CA ARG A 47 10.24 1.20 -8.17
C ARG A 47 9.22 1.06 -7.04
N PHE A 48 8.49 -0.03 -7.02
CA PHE A 48 7.48 -0.37 -6.03
C PHE A 48 7.78 -1.73 -5.42
N LEU A 49 7.51 -1.88 -4.12
CA LEU A 49 7.69 -3.16 -3.43
C LEU A 49 6.53 -4.13 -3.68
N HIS A 50 5.40 -3.64 -4.20
CA HIS A 50 4.21 -4.44 -4.47
C HIS A 50 3.63 -4.15 -5.83
N LYS A 51 3.11 -5.21 -6.47
CA LYS A 51 2.33 -5.10 -7.69
C LYS A 51 1.10 -4.20 -7.50
N SER A 52 0.41 -4.30 -6.37
CA SER A 52 -0.76 -3.45 -6.07
C SER A 52 -0.41 -1.97 -6.02
N SER A 53 0.75 -1.62 -5.42
CA SER A 53 1.26 -0.25 -5.40
C SER A 53 1.63 0.24 -6.80
N LEU A 54 2.28 -0.60 -7.62
CA LEU A 54 2.55 -0.27 -9.02
C LEU A 54 1.23 -0.06 -9.80
N THR A 55 0.27 -0.97 -9.68
CA THR A 55 -1.03 -0.86 -10.36
C THR A 55 -1.77 0.41 -9.94
N GLN A 56 -1.76 0.77 -8.66
CA GLN A 56 -2.34 2.03 -8.20
C GLN A 56 -1.58 3.23 -8.78
N HIS A 57 -0.26 3.20 -8.77
CA HIS A 57 0.57 4.26 -9.31
C HIS A 57 0.36 4.47 -10.82
N ARG A 58 0.21 3.40 -11.60
CA ARG A 58 -0.06 3.50 -13.05
C ARG A 58 -1.32 4.32 -13.37
N ARG A 59 -2.28 4.39 -12.45
CA ARG A 59 -3.48 5.25 -12.60
C ARG A 59 -3.15 6.74 -12.65
N VAL A 60 -1.99 7.15 -12.14
CA VAL A 60 -1.50 8.54 -12.24
C VAL A 60 -1.11 8.86 -13.68
N HIS A 61 -0.58 7.89 -14.43
CA HIS A 61 -0.23 8.07 -15.84
C HIS A 61 -1.45 8.02 -16.75
N THR A 62 -2.41 7.14 -16.48
CA THR A 62 -3.61 7.00 -17.32
C THR A 62 -4.72 8.01 -16.98
N GLY A 63 -4.64 8.69 -15.83
CA GLY A 63 -5.72 9.54 -15.33
C GLY A 63 -6.98 8.78 -14.92
N GLU A 64 -6.98 7.45 -14.97
CA GLU A 64 -8.14 6.62 -14.61
C GLU A 64 -8.36 6.66 -13.09
N LYS A 65 -9.32 7.48 -12.66
CA LYS A 65 -9.83 7.40 -11.29
C LYS A 65 -10.68 6.13 -11.17
N PRO A 66 -10.36 5.22 -10.22
CA PRO A 66 -11.20 4.05 -9.98
C PRO A 66 -12.59 4.53 -9.57
N VAL A 67 -13.59 4.19 -10.38
CA VAL A 67 -14.98 4.45 -10.06
C VAL A 67 -15.52 3.25 -9.31
N PHE A 68 -15.94 3.47 -8.07
CA PHE A 68 -16.57 2.46 -7.25
C PHE A 68 -18.08 2.60 -7.38
N THR A 69 -18.75 1.56 -7.86
CA THR A 69 -20.20 1.55 -8.03
C THR A 69 -20.86 0.88 -6.84
N CYS A 70 -21.87 1.52 -6.26
CA CYS A 70 -22.70 0.89 -5.24
C CYS A 70 -23.55 -0.22 -5.87
N PRO A 71 -23.48 -1.47 -5.38
CA PRO A 71 -24.25 -2.57 -5.98
C PRO A 71 -25.76 -2.41 -5.79
N CYS A 72 -26.20 -1.70 -4.75
CA CYS A 72 -27.63 -1.55 -4.43
C CYS A 72 -28.33 -0.44 -5.23
N CYS A 73 -27.61 0.62 -5.61
CA CYS A 73 -28.21 1.82 -6.22
C CYS A 73 -27.45 2.35 -7.44
N ALA A 74 -26.41 1.64 -7.91
CA ALA A 74 -25.57 2.00 -9.04
C ALA A 74 -24.87 3.38 -8.98
N LYS A 75 -24.88 4.07 -7.83
CA LYS A 75 -24.17 5.33 -7.65
C LYS A 75 -22.66 5.14 -7.74
N LYS A 76 -21.99 6.09 -8.39
CA LYS A 76 -20.55 6.09 -8.68
C LYS A 76 -19.79 6.96 -7.67
N PHE A 77 -18.69 6.44 -7.15
CA PHE A 77 -17.84 7.10 -6.15
C PHE A 77 -16.39 7.11 -6.60
N SER A 78 -15.66 8.17 -6.26
CA SER A 78 -14.23 8.33 -6.58
C SER A 78 -13.29 7.60 -5.60
N SER A 79 -13.82 7.11 -4.48
CA SER A 79 -13.04 6.38 -3.48
C SER A 79 -13.86 5.29 -2.79
N ARG A 80 -13.17 4.23 -2.35
CA ARG A 80 -13.78 3.14 -1.57
C ARG A 80 -14.33 3.65 -0.23
N SER A 81 -13.63 4.59 0.40
CA SER A 81 -14.06 5.18 1.67
C SER A 81 -15.37 5.96 1.52
N THR A 82 -15.53 6.69 0.40
CA THR A 82 -16.77 7.41 0.11
C THR A 82 -17.93 6.45 -0.17
N LEU A 83 -17.69 5.37 -0.92
CA LEU A 83 -18.70 4.33 -1.13
C LEU A 83 -19.10 3.65 0.20
N ASN A 84 -18.15 3.33 1.07
CA ASN A 84 -18.47 2.65 2.34
C ASN A 84 -19.29 3.52 3.32
N ARG A 85 -19.26 4.85 3.16
CA ARG A 85 -20.04 5.79 3.98
C ARG A 85 -21.39 6.13 3.33
N HIS A 86 -21.54 5.88 2.04
CA HIS A 86 -22.75 6.13 1.29
C HIS A 86 -23.87 5.17 1.69
#